data_AF-A0A1G2ENU1-F1
#
_entry.id   AF-A0A1G2ENU1-F1
#
_cell.length_a   1.000
_cell.length_b   1.000
_cell.length_c   1.000
_cell.angle_alpha   90.00
_cell.angle_beta   90.00
_cell.angle_gamma   90.00
#
_symmetry.space_group_name_H-M   'P 1'
#
loop_
_entity.id
_entity.type
_entity.pdbx_description
1 polymer ?
#
loop_
_entity_poly.entity_id
_entity_poly.type
_entity_poly.pdbx_seq_one_letter_code
_entity_poly.pdbx_strand_id
1 'polypeptide(L)'
;MNKNIIMNKNVSYKWVSLVFSVITICFLAVFYSFAWENPSGPPPSGTFYAPINEGPSSQAKSGALAVNNSFVAGAIGIGGAVPNVAGGEDLRADGDICTNAGGGKCLSSAGRYVPTSVKTTTATHNARFADSGVGFDEIQAWIESNGCSGGYHVCTAEDVMGYMTFMGTELPTGWIQDVSSLEWHRSGSWAGNCRSWTSNAVFSDEAPRGVIWSSTSHVVDWASCHQNLHVLCCK
;
A
#
# COMPACT_ATOMS: atom_id res chain seq x y z
N MET A 1 -84.77 -80.55 -13.38
CA MET A 1 -85.06 -79.13 -13.06
C MET A 1 -83.90 -78.59 -12.25
N ASN A 2 -83.07 -77.71 -12.82
CA ASN A 2 -81.91 -77.13 -12.13
C ASN A 2 -82.35 -75.91 -11.32
N LYS A 3 -82.19 -75.97 -10.00
CA LYS A 3 -82.55 -74.92 -9.05
C LYS A 3 -81.37 -73.94 -8.97
N ASN A 4 -81.47 -72.80 -9.64
CA ASN A 4 -80.47 -71.73 -9.52
C ASN A 4 -80.56 -71.14 -8.11
N ILE A 5 -79.55 -71.39 -7.28
CA ILE A 5 -79.43 -70.81 -5.94
C ILE A 5 -78.86 -69.41 -6.10
N ILE A 6 -79.71 -68.39 -5.96
CA ILE A 6 -79.29 -66.99 -5.93
C ILE A 6 -78.70 -66.73 -4.53
N MET A 7 -77.37 -66.75 -4.42
CA MET A 7 -76.69 -66.30 -3.20
C MET A 7 -76.74 -64.78 -3.10
N ASN A 8 -77.54 -64.26 -2.16
CA ASN A 8 -77.51 -62.85 -1.79
C ASN A 8 -76.22 -62.56 -1.01
N LYS A 9 -75.24 -61.92 -1.65
CA LYS A 9 -74.01 -61.48 -0.99
C LYS A 9 -74.30 -60.22 -0.18
N ASN A 10 -74.29 -60.34 1.14
CA ASN A 10 -74.35 -59.18 2.03
C ASN A 10 -73.03 -58.41 1.94
N VAL A 11 -73.04 -57.28 1.27
CA VAL A 11 -71.88 -56.39 1.20
C VAL A 11 -71.70 -55.74 2.57
N SER A 12 -70.54 -55.93 3.20
CA SER A 12 -70.23 -55.32 4.50
C SER A 12 -70.02 -53.81 4.35
N TYR A 13 -70.72 -53.03 5.18
CA TYR A 13 -70.65 -51.56 5.20
C TYR A 13 -69.22 -51.03 5.43
N LYS A 14 -68.34 -51.80 6.09
CA LYS A 14 -66.93 -51.42 6.30
C LYS A 14 -66.16 -51.34 4.99
N TRP A 15 -66.41 -52.27 4.07
CA TRP A 15 -65.78 -52.27 2.74
C TRP A 15 -66.30 -51.13 1.88
N VAL A 16 -67.61 -50.84 1.94
CA VAL A 16 -68.21 -49.71 1.21
C VAL A 16 -67.61 -48.39 1.67
N SER A 17 -67.49 -48.17 2.99
CA SER A 17 -66.89 -46.96 3.56
C SER A 17 -65.42 -46.80 3.19
N LEU A 18 -64.62 -47.88 3.24
CA LEU A 18 -63.21 -47.85 2.87
C LEU A 18 -63.01 -47.50 1.38
N VAL A 19 -63.76 -48.15 0.49
CA VAL A 19 -63.68 -47.87 -0.96
C VAL A 19 -64.08 -46.43 -1.25
N PHE A 20 -65.13 -45.93 -0.61
CA PHE A 20 -65.56 -44.54 -0.80
C PHE A 20 -64.52 -43.53 -0.33
N SER A 21 -63.87 -43.77 0.82
CA SER A 21 -62.80 -42.90 1.35
C SER A 21 -61.59 -42.86 0.42
N VAL A 22 -61.13 -44.03 -0.07
CA VAL A 22 -60.00 -44.11 -1.01
C VAL A 22 -60.30 -43.37 -2.29
N ILE A 23 -61.50 -43.55 -2.86
CA ILE A 23 -61.93 -42.83 -4.05
C ILE A 23 -61.92 -41.32 -3.79
N THR A 24 -62.45 -40.86 -2.66
CA THR A 24 -62.50 -39.44 -2.30
C THR A 24 -61.11 -38.82 -2.20
N ILE A 25 -60.15 -39.51 -1.55
CA ILE A 25 -58.76 -39.05 -1.44
C ILE A 25 -58.08 -39.01 -2.81
N CYS A 26 -58.30 -40.00 -3.66
CA CYS A 26 -57.76 -40.00 -5.03
C CYS A 26 -58.30 -38.82 -5.85
N PHE A 27 -59.60 -38.50 -5.75
CA PHE A 27 -60.18 -37.34 -6.41
C PHE A 27 -59.61 -36.01 -5.88
N LEU A 28 -59.41 -35.88 -4.56
CA LEU A 28 -58.78 -34.70 -3.95
C LEU A 28 -57.34 -34.49 -4.42
N ALA A 29 -56.54 -35.56 -4.52
CA ALA A 29 -55.16 -35.48 -4.99
C ALA A 29 -55.06 -35.02 -6.45
N VAL A 30 -55.96 -35.54 -7.31
CA VAL A 30 -56.07 -35.09 -8.71
C VAL A 30 -56.48 -33.62 -8.77
N PHE A 31 -57.52 -33.22 -8.02
CA PHE A 31 -57.98 -31.83 -7.98
C PHE A 31 -56.88 -30.86 -7.52
N TYR A 32 -56.12 -31.22 -6.47
CA TYR A 32 -55.02 -30.39 -5.96
C TYR A 32 -53.90 -30.22 -7.00
N SER A 33 -53.63 -31.26 -7.80
CA SER A 33 -52.64 -31.19 -8.89
C SER A 33 -53.06 -30.21 -10.00
N PHE A 34 -54.36 -30.12 -10.30
CA PHE A 34 -54.90 -29.16 -11.28
C PHE A 34 -55.09 -27.75 -10.71
N ALA A 35 -55.23 -27.61 -9.40
CA ALA A 35 -55.36 -26.31 -8.73
C ALA A 35 -54.03 -25.55 -8.61
N TRP A 36 -52.90 -26.21 -8.84
CA TRP A 36 -51.60 -25.54 -8.89
C TRP A 36 -51.42 -24.82 -10.23
N GLU A 37 -51.89 -23.58 -10.29
CA GLU A 37 -51.58 -22.69 -11.41
C GLU A 37 -50.20 -22.07 -11.22
N ASN A 38 -49.32 -22.22 -12.23
CA ASN A 38 -48.09 -21.45 -12.26
C ASN A 38 -48.46 -19.95 -12.29
N PRO A 39 -47.75 -19.09 -11.55
CA PRO A 39 -47.98 -17.65 -11.61
C PRO A 39 -47.91 -17.18 -13.07
N SER A 40 -49.01 -16.62 -13.57
CA SER A 40 -49.18 -16.23 -14.99
C SER A 40 -48.48 -14.91 -15.35
N GLY A 41 -47.92 -14.23 -14.35
CA GLY A 41 -47.19 -12.98 -14.52
C GLY A 41 -45.70 -13.14 -14.21
N PRO A 42 -44.84 -12.33 -14.84
CA PRO A 42 -43.49 -12.15 -14.34
C PRO A 42 -43.54 -11.71 -12.87
N PRO A 43 -42.57 -12.10 -12.03
CA PRO A 43 -42.49 -11.60 -10.66
C PRO A 43 -42.48 -10.07 -10.68
N PRO A 44 -43.07 -9.40 -9.68
CA PRO A 44 -43.05 -7.94 -9.58
C PRO A 44 -41.64 -7.41 -9.79
N SER A 45 -41.44 -6.60 -10.83
CA SER A 45 -40.14 -6.00 -11.12
C SER A 45 -39.78 -4.99 -10.03
N GLY A 46 -38.57 -5.06 -9.48
CA GLY A 46 -38.00 -3.98 -8.67
C GLY A 46 -37.64 -4.27 -7.22
N THR A 47 -37.83 -5.49 -6.70
CA THR A 47 -37.43 -5.83 -5.32
C THR A 47 -36.00 -6.33 -5.20
N PHE A 48 -35.38 -6.77 -6.29
CA PHE A 48 -34.00 -7.24 -6.28
C PHE A 48 -33.26 -6.70 -7.51
N TYR A 49 -32.14 -6.04 -7.27
CA TYR A 49 -31.16 -5.83 -8.33
C TYR A 49 -30.59 -7.19 -8.70
N ALA A 50 -30.52 -7.50 -10.00
CA ALA A 50 -29.86 -8.71 -10.46
C ALA A 50 -28.43 -8.76 -9.88
N PRO A 51 -27.97 -9.93 -9.39
CA PRO A 51 -26.57 -10.12 -9.05
C PRO A 51 -25.66 -9.75 -10.23
N ILE A 52 -24.43 -9.32 -9.95
CA ILE A 52 -23.41 -9.26 -11.01
C ILE A 52 -23.22 -10.69 -11.51
N ASN A 53 -23.50 -10.95 -12.80
CA ASN A 53 -23.41 -12.32 -13.30
C ASN A 53 -21.93 -12.69 -13.44
N GLU A 54 -21.57 -13.91 -13.07
CA GLU A 54 -20.25 -14.47 -13.40
C GLU A 54 -20.30 -15.01 -14.84
N GLY A 55 -19.60 -14.36 -15.76
CA GLY A 55 -19.58 -14.77 -17.16
C GLY A 55 -18.48 -14.05 -17.94
N PRO A 56 -18.15 -14.53 -19.15
CA PRO A 56 -17.08 -13.96 -19.97
C PRO A 56 -17.46 -12.60 -20.58
N SER A 57 -18.72 -12.21 -20.50
CA SER A 57 -19.22 -10.94 -21.04
C SER A 57 -19.08 -9.81 -20.01
N SER A 58 -18.53 -8.68 -20.46
CA SER A 58 -18.44 -7.47 -19.65
C SER A 58 -19.82 -6.97 -19.23
N GLN A 59 -19.94 -6.56 -17.97
CA GLN A 59 -21.14 -5.95 -17.41
C GLN A 59 -20.81 -4.58 -16.85
N ALA A 60 -21.74 -3.64 -16.97
CA ALA A 60 -21.63 -2.31 -16.40
C ALA A 60 -22.83 -2.05 -15.47
N LYS A 61 -22.57 -1.44 -14.31
CA LYS A 61 -23.60 -0.98 -13.37
C LYS A 61 -23.40 0.51 -13.12
N SER A 62 -24.48 1.28 -13.21
CA SER A 62 -24.45 2.71 -12.89
C SER A 62 -24.58 2.93 -11.38
N GLY A 63 -23.76 3.83 -10.83
CA GLY A 63 -23.72 4.15 -9.40
C GLY A 63 -22.34 3.90 -8.77
N ALA A 64 -22.13 4.43 -7.56
CA ALA A 64 -20.88 4.23 -6.83
C ALA A 64 -20.74 2.79 -6.32
N LEU A 65 -19.55 2.21 -6.43
CA LEU A 65 -19.25 0.98 -5.70
C LEU A 65 -19.01 1.34 -4.23
N ALA A 66 -19.79 0.74 -3.33
CA ALA A 66 -19.52 0.78 -1.90
C ALA A 66 -19.19 -0.63 -1.43
N VAL A 67 -18.06 -0.79 -0.74
CA VAL A 67 -17.68 -2.04 -0.08
C VAL A 67 -17.75 -1.78 1.42
N ASN A 68 -18.58 -2.54 2.13
CA ASN A 68 -18.75 -2.40 3.58
C ASN A 68 -19.07 -0.95 4.04
N ASN A 69 -20.04 -0.31 3.39
CA ASN A 69 -20.43 1.11 3.61
C ASN A 69 -19.31 2.15 3.42
N SER A 70 -18.12 1.75 2.94
CA SER A 70 -17.07 2.68 2.56
C SER A 70 -17.22 3.02 1.08
N PHE A 71 -17.40 4.30 0.81
CA PHE A 71 -17.48 4.85 -0.53
C PHE A 71 -16.14 4.69 -1.25
N VAL A 72 -16.14 4.01 -2.39
CA VAL A 72 -14.97 3.98 -3.28
C VAL A 72 -15.23 5.00 -4.40
N ALA A 73 -14.73 6.22 -4.21
CA ALA A 73 -14.61 7.19 -5.31
C ALA A 73 -13.30 6.93 -6.07
N GLY A 74 -13.39 6.60 -7.36
CA GLY A 74 -12.21 6.52 -8.23
C GLY A 74 -11.69 5.09 -8.46
N ALA A 75 -10.95 4.92 -9.56
CA ALA A 75 -10.95 3.73 -10.40
C ALA A 75 -10.53 2.40 -9.75
N ILE A 76 -11.34 1.37 -10.00
CA ILE A 76 -11.04 -0.04 -9.73
C ILE A 76 -10.14 -0.57 -10.86
N GLY A 77 -8.95 -1.06 -10.51
CA GLY A 77 -8.05 -1.73 -11.45
C GLY A 77 -8.60 -3.09 -11.87
N ILE A 78 -8.82 -3.27 -13.17
CA ILE A 78 -9.19 -4.54 -13.81
C ILE A 78 -7.94 -5.04 -14.55
N GLY A 79 -7.76 -6.36 -14.71
CA GLY A 79 -6.67 -6.98 -15.48
C GLY A 79 -6.66 -6.70 -16.99
N GLY A 80 -6.97 -5.46 -17.39
CA GLY A 80 -6.78 -4.86 -18.71
C GLY A 80 -6.34 -3.41 -18.52
N ALA A 81 -5.74 -2.81 -19.54
CA ALA A 81 -5.10 -1.48 -19.50
C ALA A 81 -5.78 -0.52 -18.50
N VAL A 82 -5.02 -0.14 -17.47
CA VAL A 82 -5.47 0.74 -16.39
C VAL A 82 -6.14 1.96 -17.01
N PRO A 83 -7.41 2.27 -16.69
CA PRO A 83 -8.08 3.43 -17.26
C PRO A 83 -7.28 4.66 -16.90
N ASN A 84 -6.82 5.35 -17.94
CA ASN A 84 -6.09 6.61 -17.85
C ASN A 84 -6.94 7.55 -16.98
N VAL A 85 -6.53 7.75 -15.72
CA VAL A 85 -7.19 8.70 -14.83
C VAL A 85 -7.06 10.05 -15.52
N ALA A 86 -8.19 10.66 -15.86
CA ALA A 86 -8.23 11.95 -16.53
C ALA A 86 -7.46 12.96 -15.65
N GLY A 87 -6.21 13.21 -16.03
CA GLY A 87 -5.17 13.77 -15.17
C GLY A 87 -3.75 13.37 -15.61
N GLY A 88 -3.59 12.25 -16.31
CA GLY A 88 -2.32 11.88 -16.96
C GLY A 88 -1.24 11.39 -16.00
N GLU A 89 -1.61 10.69 -14.93
CA GLU A 89 -0.65 10.12 -13.98
C GLU A 89 -0.80 8.60 -13.88
N ASP A 90 0.24 7.89 -14.32
CA ASP A 90 0.35 6.43 -14.26
C ASP A 90 0.49 5.95 -12.81
N LEU A 91 -0.38 5.05 -12.38
CA LEU A 91 -0.11 4.19 -11.21
C LEU A 91 0.80 3.04 -11.66
N ARG A 92 2.12 3.20 -11.51
CA ARG A 92 3.09 2.12 -11.79
C ARG A 92 3.28 1.25 -10.56
N ALA A 93 2.75 0.03 -10.61
CA ALA A 93 2.89 -0.97 -9.55
C ALA A 93 4.20 -1.76 -9.68
N ASP A 94 5.34 -1.07 -9.69
CA ASP A 94 6.67 -1.71 -9.69
C ASP A 94 7.49 -1.43 -8.41
N GLY A 95 6.90 -0.73 -7.43
CA GLY A 95 7.52 -0.50 -6.12
C GLY A 95 7.14 0.83 -5.50
N ASP A 96 6.01 0.84 -4.78
CA ASP A 96 5.44 1.92 -3.97
C ASP A 96 4.40 2.83 -4.65
N ILE A 97 3.38 3.27 -3.89
CA ILE A 97 2.31 4.16 -4.38
C ILE A 97 2.77 5.61 -4.20
N CYS A 98 3.35 6.19 -5.23
CA CYS A 98 3.71 7.60 -5.26
C CYS A 98 2.56 8.42 -5.86
N THR A 99 2.02 9.36 -5.09
CA THR A 99 1.08 10.34 -5.62
C THR A 99 1.81 11.67 -5.79
N ASN A 100 1.73 12.29 -6.97
CA ASN A 100 2.31 13.61 -7.19
C ASN A 100 1.46 14.76 -6.61
N ALA A 101 0.32 14.44 -6.00
CA ALA A 101 -0.50 15.41 -5.27
C ALA A 101 0.30 16.01 -4.10
N GLY A 102 0.94 17.17 -4.34
CA GLY A 102 1.75 17.89 -3.34
C GLY A 102 3.25 17.64 -3.38
N GLY A 103 3.82 17.15 -4.50
CA GLY A 103 5.28 17.07 -4.69
C GLY A 103 5.90 15.68 -4.58
N GLY A 104 5.18 14.62 -4.96
CA GLY A 104 5.77 13.29 -5.18
C GLY A 104 6.03 12.46 -3.91
N LYS A 105 5.06 12.38 -3.00
CA LYS A 105 5.20 11.57 -1.78
C LYS A 105 4.73 10.13 -2.03
N CYS A 106 5.61 9.17 -1.74
CA CYS A 106 5.31 7.74 -1.80
C CYS A 106 4.76 7.22 -0.46
N LEU A 107 3.75 6.35 -0.54
CA LEU A 107 3.00 5.75 0.56
C LEU A 107 3.53 4.35 0.92
N SER A 108 4.83 4.18 1.19
CA SER A 108 5.25 2.97 1.90
C SER A 108 4.93 3.13 3.37
N SER A 109 4.45 2.06 4.00
CA SER A 109 3.98 1.98 5.38
C SER A 109 5.03 2.24 6.49
N ALA A 110 6.20 2.78 6.13
CA ALA A 110 7.18 3.35 7.05
C ALA A 110 7.54 4.83 6.75
N GLY A 111 6.99 5.45 5.70
CA GLY A 111 7.14 6.87 5.40
C GLY A 111 8.59 7.35 5.27
N ARG A 112 9.52 6.49 4.82
CA ARG A 112 10.93 6.84 4.75
C ARG A 112 11.19 7.65 3.49
N TYR A 113 11.68 8.87 3.65
CA TYR A 113 12.04 9.76 2.55
C TYR A 113 13.26 9.16 1.83
N VAL A 114 13.12 8.87 0.53
CA VAL A 114 14.25 8.49 -0.33
C VAL A 114 14.57 9.71 -1.18
N PRO A 115 15.80 10.23 -1.14
CA PRO A 115 16.21 11.32 -2.01
C PRO A 115 16.00 10.96 -3.48
N THR A 116 15.48 11.90 -4.26
CA THR A 116 15.40 11.82 -5.71
C THR A 116 16.76 12.06 -6.37
N SER A 117 17.68 12.76 -5.68
CA SER A 117 19.01 13.06 -6.18
C SER A 117 20.02 13.15 -5.05
N VAL A 118 21.19 12.54 -5.26
CA VAL A 118 22.38 12.70 -4.41
C VAL A 118 23.53 13.22 -5.24
N LYS A 119 24.26 14.21 -4.74
CA LYS A 119 25.48 14.75 -5.36
C LYS A 119 26.51 15.16 -4.32
N THR A 120 27.73 15.42 -4.76
CA THR A 120 28.76 16.06 -3.95
C THR A 120 28.84 17.55 -4.20
N THR A 121 29.29 18.26 -3.18
CA THR A 121 29.79 19.64 -3.33
C THR A 121 31.01 19.70 -4.24
N THR A 122 31.21 20.83 -4.91
CA THR A 122 32.34 21.06 -5.84
C THR A 122 33.67 21.31 -5.13
N ALA A 123 33.64 21.61 -3.83
CA ALA A 123 34.81 21.81 -2.98
C ALA A 123 34.80 20.81 -1.82
N THR A 124 35.98 20.57 -1.25
CA THR A 124 36.13 19.80 0.00
C THR A 124 36.11 20.72 1.22
N HIS A 125 35.72 20.18 2.37
CA HIS A 125 35.71 20.89 3.65
C HIS A 125 36.19 20.00 4.79
N ASN A 126 36.77 20.61 5.83
CA ASN A 126 37.24 19.95 7.05
C ASN A 126 36.17 19.89 8.15
N ALA A 127 34.90 19.69 7.79
CA ALA A 127 33.78 19.60 8.74
C ALA A 127 33.60 20.74 9.79
N ARG A 128 34.38 21.84 9.73
CA ARG A 128 34.26 23.00 10.63
C ARG A 128 33.52 24.14 9.95
N PHE A 129 32.21 23.99 9.81
CA PHE A 129 31.36 24.96 9.14
C PHE A 129 31.05 26.18 10.01
N ALA A 130 31.03 26.03 11.34
CA ALA A 130 30.71 27.13 12.25
C ALA A 130 31.92 27.71 12.99
N ASP A 131 32.11 29.02 12.85
CA ASP A 131 32.87 29.83 13.82
C ASP A 131 31.95 30.34 14.96
N SER A 132 30.63 30.41 14.75
CA SER A 132 29.66 31.10 15.63
C SER A 132 28.85 30.20 16.58
N GLY A 133 28.93 28.88 16.45
CA GLY A 133 28.19 27.91 17.28
C GLY A 133 26.83 27.44 16.73
N VAL A 134 26.41 27.92 15.56
CA VAL A 134 25.20 27.44 14.84
C VAL A 134 25.58 26.85 13.48
N GLY A 135 26.10 25.61 13.48
CA GLY A 135 26.68 24.99 12.29
C GLY A 135 25.71 24.62 11.16
N PHE A 136 24.41 24.53 11.41
CA PHE A 136 23.46 24.04 10.40
C PHE A 136 23.11 25.06 9.32
N ASP A 137 22.94 26.33 9.67
CA ASP A 137 22.67 27.36 8.65
C ASP A 137 23.94 27.65 7.84
N GLU A 138 25.10 27.62 8.49
CA GLU A 138 26.41 27.84 7.85
C GLU A 138 26.78 26.69 6.90
N ILE A 139 26.56 25.42 7.29
CA ILE A 139 26.76 24.28 6.38
C ILE A 139 25.78 24.32 5.21
N GLN A 140 24.52 24.70 5.46
CA GLN A 140 23.51 24.80 4.39
C GLN A 140 23.90 25.88 3.36
N ALA A 141 24.26 27.07 3.82
CA ALA A 141 24.74 28.13 2.93
C ALA A 141 26.03 27.73 2.20
N TRP A 142 26.93 27.01 2.87
CA TRP A 142 28.16 26.52 2.26
C TRP A 142 27.88 25.49 1.16
N ILE A 143 27.01 24.49 1.38
CA ILE A 143 26.71 23.51 0.31
C ILE A 143 26.01 24.17 -0.88
N GLU A 144 25.13 25.14 -0.64
CA GLU A 144 24.43 25.87 -1.70
C GLU A 144 25.38 26.64 -2.60
N SER A 145 26.39 27.30 -2.01
CA SER A 145 27.44 28.01 -2.75
C SER A 145 28.46 27.09 -3.43
N ASN A 146 28.50 25.80 -3.05
CA ASN A 146 29.44 24.80 -3.59
C ASN A 146 28.72 23.73 -4.44
N GLY A 147 27.76 24.14 -5.25
CA GLY A 147 27.12 23.27 -6.25
C GLY A 147 25.87 22.53 -5.77
N CYS A 148 25.47 22.69 -4.50
CA CYS A 148 24.25 22.12 -3.93
C CYS A 148 23.09 23.10 -3.80
N SER A 149 22.88 23.97 -4.78
CA SER A 149 21.72 24.86 -4.85
C SER A 149 20.43 24.14 -5.21
N GLY A 150 19.28 24.77 -4.93
CA GLY A 150 17.97 24.33 -5.43
C GLY A 150 17.22 23.37 -4.53
N GLY A 151 17.32 23.57 -3.21
CA GLY A 151 16.62 22.80 -2.19
C GLY A 151 17.30 21.48 -1.81
N TYR A 152 18.61 21.36 -2.03
CA TYR A 152 19.36 20.25 -1.47
C TYR A 152 19.68 20.52 0.01
N HIS A 153 19.69 19.47 0.82
CA HIS A 153 20.19 19.49 2.20
C HIS A 153 21.40 18.55 2.33
N VAL A 154 22.12 18.62 3.46
CA VAL A 154 23.19 17.66 3.75
C VAL A 154 22.57 16.28 3.93
N CYS A 155 23.02 15.30 3.13
CA CYS A 155 22.49 13.95 3.18
C CYS A 155 22.62 13.33 4.56
N THR A 156 21.63 12.53 4.94
CA THR A 156 21.68 11.71 6.14
C THR A 156 22.16 10.28 5.84
N ALA A 157 22.51 9.52 6.88
CA ALA A 157 22.78 8.09 6.71
C ALA A 157 21.58 7.35 6.07
N GLU A 158 20.36 7.68 6.50
CA GLU A 158 19.14 7.09 5.95
C GLU A 158 18.92 7.49 4.49
N ASP A 159 19.16 8.75 4.15
CA ASP A 159 19.07 9.26 2.78
C ASP A 159 20.00 8.51 1.84
N VAL A 160 21.27 8.34 2.24
CA VAL A 160 22.29 7.68 1.42
C VAL A 160 21.98 6.18 1.24
N MET A 161 21.63 5.49 2.34
CA MET A 161 21.26 4.07 2.27
C MET A 161 20.00 3.85 1.43
N GLY A 162 19.01 4.74 1.56
CA GLY A 162 17.80 4.72 0.74
C GLY A 162 18.15 4.90 -0.74
N TYR A 163 18.85 5.99 -1.07
CA TYR A 163 19.24 6.29 -2.45
C TYR A 163 20.00 5.12 -3.10
N MET A 164 20.97 4.53 -2.41
CA MET A 164 21.74 3.41 -2.96
C MET A 164 20.91 2.15 -3.16
N THR A 165 19.97 1.87 -2.24
CA THR A 165 19.08 0.71 -2.35
C THR A 165 18.16 0.83 -3.56
N PHE A 166 17.65 2.03 -3.85
CA PHE A 166 16.66 2.23 -4.91
C PHE A 166 17.27 2.60 -6.27
N MET A 167 18.34 3.40 -6.28
CA MET A 167 18.94 3.93 -7.51
C MET A 167 20.18 3.15 -7.96
N GLY A 168 20.77 2.31 -7.10
CA GLY A 168 21.91 1.44 -7.44
C GLY A 168 23.18 2.18 -7.89
N THR A 169 23.26 3.50 -7.65
CA THR A 169 24.38 4.34 -8.10
C THR A 169 25.43 4.44 -7.00
N GLU A 170 26.69 4.19 -7.35
CA GLU A 170 27.79 4.37 -6.42
C GLU A 170 27.96 5.85 -6.05
N LEU A 171 28.11 6.11 -4.74
CA LEU A 171 28.33 7.43 -4.20
C LEU A 171 29.78 7.59 -3.73
N PRO A 172 30.41 8.75 -3.95
CA PRO A 172 31.76 9.02 -3.50
C PRO A 172 31.82 9.16 -1.97
N THR A 173 33.01 9.00 -1.41
CA THR A 173 33.24 9.25 0.02
C THR A 173 32.99 10.72 0.35
N GLY A 174 32.21 10.98 1.39
CA GLY A 174 31.89 12.35 1.79
C GLY A 174 31.21 12.46 3.14
N TRP A 175 31.21 13.67 3.69
CA TRP A 175 30.51 14.04 4.91
C TRP A 175 29.00 13.87 4.74
N ILE A 176 28.36 13.30 5.76
CA ILE A 176 26.91 13.20 5.89
C ILE A 176 26.48 13.69 7.26
N GLN A 177 25.21 14.05 7.40
CA GLN A 177 24.59 14.42 8.66
C GLN A 177 24.05 13.17 9.37
N ASP A 178 24.54 12.91 10.56
CA ASP A 178 23.88 11.97 11.46
C ASP A 178 22.66 12.67 12.10
N VAL A 179 21.43 12.25 11.77
CA VAL A 179 20.19 12.93 12.20
C VAL A 179 19.33 12.16 13.19
N SER A 180 19.55 10.87 13.43
CA SER A 180 18.54 10.13 14.17
C SER A 180 19.07 8.93 14.93
N SER A 181 18.97 9.03 16.25
CA SER A 181 18.45 7.97 17.13
C SER A 181 19.18 6.63 17.23
N LEU A 182 20.29 6.41 16.52
CA LEU A 182 21.14 5.23 16.68
C LEU A 182 21.92 5.36 17.97
N GLU A 183 21.19 5.07 19.04
CA GLU A 183 21.64 4.67 20.36
C GLU A 183 22.64 5.64 21.03
N TRP A 184 22.43 5.83 22.31
CA TRP A 184 23.56 6.06 23.19
C TRP A 184 24.62 4.98 22.94
N HIS A 185 25.56 5.23 22.02
CA HIS A 185 26.70 4.37 21.83
C HIS A 185 27.50 4.41 23.15
N ARG A 186 27.85 3.21 23.62
CA ARG A 186 28.29 2.80 24.97
C ARG A 186 29.45 3.58 25.61
N SER A 187 29.96 4.65 25.00
CA SER A 187 31.07 5.45 25.51
C SER A 187 30.70 6.85 26.02
N GLY A 188 29.46 7.33 25.83
CA GLY A 188 28.99 8.60 26.43
C GLY A 188 29.58 9.86 25.77
N SER A 189 28.71 10.65 25.13
CA SER A 189 29.00 11.82 24.26
C SER A 189 29.84 11.41 23.04
N TRP A 190 29.57 11.76 21.78
CA TRP A 190 29.29 13.05 21.16
C TRP A 190 28.46 12.77 19.89
N ALA A 191 27.58 13.68 19.46
CA ALA A 191 26.92 13.56 18.15
C ALA A 191 27.98 13.44 17.05
N GLY A 192 27.78 12.53 16.09
CA GLY A 192 28.75 12.20 15.04
C GLY A 192 28.88 13.26 13.95
N ASN A 193 29.14 14.49 14.35
CA ASN A 193 29.09 15.66 13.49
C ASN A 193 30.17 16.68 13.87
N CYS A 194 31.33 16.27 14.37
CA CYS A 194 32.43 17.21 14.67
C CYS A 194 32.04 18.34 15.64
N ARG A 195 31.29 18.02 16.71
CA ARG A 195 30.69 18.98 17.66
C ARG A 195 29.75 19.97 16.95
N SER A 196 28.73 19.46 16.27
CA SER A 196 27.80 20.29 15.49
C SER A 196 28.52 21.15 14.45
N TRP A 197 29.53 20.55 13.83
CA TRP A 197 30.35 21.13 12.77
C TRP A 197 31.16 22.36 13.20
N THR A 198 31.53 22.45 14.48
CA THR A 198 32.29 23.59 15.04
C THR A 198 33.76 23.25 15.30
N SER A 199 34.11 21.96 15.30
CA SER A 199 35.45 21.50 15.63
C SER A 199 36.14 20.90 14.41
N ASN A 200 37.38 21.31 14.19
CA ASN A 200 38.26 20.61 13.26
C ASN A 200 39.17 19.60 13.96
N ALA A 201 39.27 19.56 15.29
CA ALA A 201 40.36 18.94 16.09
C ALA A 201 40.96 17.61 15.59
N VAL A 202 42.31 17.50 15.71
CA VAL A 202 43.12 16.36 15.23
C VAL A 202 42.81 15.15 16.07
N PHE A 203 42.72 13.99 15.41
CA PHE A 203 42.41 12.72 16.03
C PHE A 203 43.30 12.47 17.27
N SER A 204 42.65 12.45 18.43
CA SER A 204 43.12 11.91 19.70
C SER A 204 41.99 11.04 20.26
N ASP A 205 42.25 10.26 21.32
CA ASP A 205 41.24 9.39 21.92
C ASP A 205 40.01 10.17 22.47
N GLU A 206 40.12 11.50 22.56
CA GLU A 206 39.05 12.44 22.97
C GLU A 206 38.59 13.36 21.82
N ALA A 207 39.13 13.23 20.62
CA ALA A 207 38.82 14.12 19.53
C ALA A 207 37.43 13.82 18.95
N PRO A 208 36.65 14.86 18.64
CA PRO A 208 35.37 14.68 17.98
C PRO A 208 35.56 14.03 16.60
N ARG A 209 34.58 13.23 16.21
CA ARG A 209 34.52 12.56 14.91
C ARG A 209 33.30 13.04 14.13
N GLY A 210 33.42 13.02 12.81
CA GLY A 210 32.30 13.23 11.91
C GLY A 210 31.92 11.93 11.22
N VAL A 211 30.64 11.80 10.88
CA VAL A 211 30.13 10.67 10.12
C VAL A 211 30.32 10.93 8.63
N ILE A 212 30.82 9.91 7.94
CA ILE A 212 30.99 9.91 6.50
C ILE A 212 30.24 8.73 5.88
N TRP A 213 29.90 8.87 4.61
CA TRP A 213 29.70 7.72 3.75
C TRP A 213 31.05 7.30 3.18
N SER A 214 31.40 6.01 3.24
CA SER A 214 32.63 5.47 2.64
C SER A 214 32.30 4.73 1.34
N SER A 215 32.80 5.23 0.21
CA SER A 215 32.62 4.57 -1.09
C SER A 215 33.36 3.24 -1.19
N THR A 216 34.45 3.06 -0.43
CA THR A 216 35.28 1.84 -0.49
C THR A 216 34.61 0.66 0.21
N SER A 217 33.95 0.92 1.33
CA SER A 217 33.29 -0.10 2.15
C SER A 217 31.78 -0.13 1.98
N HIS A 218 31.20 0.83 1.25
CA HIS A 218 29.77 1.01 1.06
C HIS A 218 28.99 0.99 2.39
N VAL A 219 29.55 1.64 3.41
CA VAL A 219 28.93 1.78 4.73
C VAL A 219 29.14 3.18 5.27
N VAL A 220 28.31 3.52 6.26
CA VAL A 220 28.52 4.67 7.13
C VAL A 220 29.75 4.41 8.01
N ASP A 221 30.70 5.35 8.02
CA ASP A 221 31.97 5.25 8.75
C ASP A 221 32.30 6.58 9.44
N TRP A 222 33.44 6.62 10.14
CA TRP A 222 33.89 7.75 10.94
C TRP A 222 35.20 8.30 10.41
N ALA A 223 35.25 9.62 10.27
CA ALA A 223 36.46 10.34 9.88
C ALA A 223 36.89 11.36 10.94
N SER A 224 38.19 11.64 10.97
CA SER A 224 38.72 12.77 11.75
C SER A 224 38.19 14.07 11.16
N CYS A 225 37.78 15.00 12.01
CA CYS A 225 37.26 16.30 11.59
C CYS A 225 38.27 17.13 10.80
N HIS A 226 39.58 16.87 10.85
CA HIS A 226 40.54 17.58 9.98
C HIS A 226 40.54 17.11 8.53
N GLN A 227 39.89 15.99 8.20
CA GLN A 227 39.90 15.48 6.83
C GLN A 227 39.13 16.42 5.90
N ASN A 228 39.76 16.81 4.80
CA ASN A 228 39.09 17.55 3.74
C ASN A 228 38.36 16.57 2.83
N LEU A 229 37.04 16.48 2.99
CA LEU A 229 36.16 15.63 2.18
C LEU A 229 35.05 16.47 1.55
N HIS A 230 34.46 15.96 0.48
CA HIS A 230 33.23 16.55 -0.07
C HIS A 230 32.08 16.33 0.92
N VAL A 231 31.07 17.20 0.87
CA VAL A 231 29.78 16.99 1.54
C VAL A 231 28.80 16.38 0.56
N LEU A 232 28.11 15.31 0.97
CA LEU A 232 27.01 14.73 0.20
C LEU A 232 25.73 15.55 0.43
N CYS A 233 25.08 15.89 -0.66
CA CYS A 233 23.87 16.69 -0.70
C CYS A 233 22.71 15.88 -1.28
N CYS A 234 21.57 15.88 -0.60
CA CYS A 234 20.38 15.10 -0.94
C CYS A 234 19.21 16.02 -1.29
N LYS A 235 18.33 15.58 -2.18
CA LYS A 235 17.10 16.28 -2.56
C LYS A 235 15.95 15.31 -2.72
#